data_AF-A0A830FBK5-F1
#
_entry.id   AF-A0A830FBK5-F1
#
_cell.length_a   1.000
_cell.length_b   1.000
_cell.length_c   1.000
_cell.angle_alpha   90.00
_cell.angle_beta   90.00
_cell.angle_gamma   90.00
#
_symmetry.space_group_name_H-M   'P 1'
#
loop_
_entity.id
_entity.type
_entity.pdbx_description
1 polymer ?
#
loop_
_entity_poly.entity_id
_entity_poly.type
_entity_poly.pdbx_seq_one_letter_code
_entity_poly.pdbx_strand_id
1 'polypeptide(L)'
;MTANAASDENVVVECRDCAFREAVRNLGRARVALDDHETATGHEVDWEIRRVAAGVERAGADAGVCGLPNRSTPETPLLDYEDDA
;
A
#
# COMPACT_ATOMS: atom_id res chain seq x y z
N MET A 1 -8.82 27.76 3.19
CA MET A 1 -8.10 26.87 2.26
C MET A 1 -8.97 25.66 2.07
N THR A 2 -9.68 25.59 0.95
CA THR A 2 -10.67 24.54 0.68
C THR A 2 -10.06 23.49 -0.26
N ALA A 3 -10.49 22.25 -0.07
CA ALA A 3 -10.30 21.06 -0.89
C ALA A 3 -9.04 20.20 -0.62
N ASN A 4 -9.26 19.08 0.06
CA ASN A 4 -8.94 17.78 -0.54
C ASN A 4 -10.08 16.83 -0.19
N ALA A 5 -11.09 16.80 -1.06
CA ALA A 5 -12.00 15.68 -1.08
C ALA A 5 -11.14 14.44 -1.31
N ALA A 6 -10.98 13.63 -0.26
CA ALA A 6 -10.41 12.29 -0.37
C ALA A 6 -11.21 11.59 -1.47
N SER A 7 -10.60 11.45 -2.64
CA SER A 7 -11.19 10.67 -3.74
C SER A 7 -11.51 9.29 -3.16
N ASP A 8 -12.73 8.84 -3.40
CA ASP A 8 -13.47 7.86 -2.59
C ASP A 8 -12.83 6.44 -2.53
N GLU A 9 -11.69 6.24 -3.19
CA GLU A 9 -11.02 4.96 -3.45
C GLU A 9 -9.49 5.16 -3.45
N ASN A 10 -8.78 4.58 -2.47
CA ASN A 10 -7.31 4.73 -2.35
C ASN A 10 -6.55 3.55 -3.00
N VAL A 11 -7.18 2.39 -3.07
CA VAL A 11 -6.59 1.13 -3.56
C VAL A 11 -7.62 0.43 -4.44
N VAL A 12 -7.16 -0.09 -5.58
CA VAL A 12 -7.98 -0.92 -6.47
C VAL A 12 -7.36 -2.31 -6.52
N VAL A 13 -8.20 -3.32 -6.31
CA VAL A 13 -7.88 -4.75 -6.43
C VAL A 13 -8.60 -5.27 -7.67
N GLU A 14 -7.88 -5.86 -8.60
CA GLU A 14 -8.43 -6.37 -9.86
C GLU A 14 -7.86 -7.75 -10.16
N CYS A 15 -8.74 -8.71 -10.46
CA CYS A 15 -8.32 -10.03 -10.90
C CYS A 15 -7.98 -9.99 -12.40
N ARG A 16 -6.86 -10.58 -12.80
CA ARG A 16 -6.51 -10.67 -14.23
C ARG A 16 -7.29 -11.76 -14.96
N ASP A 17 -7.77 -12.75 -14.22
CA ASP A 17 -8.37 -13.97 -14.76
C ASP A 17 -9.91 -13.92 -14.79
N CYS A 18 -10.53 -12.97 -14.08
CA CYS A 18 -11.98 -12.81 -14.06
C CYS A 18 -12.42 -11.35 -13.86
N ALA A 19 -13.73 -11.10 -13.89
CA ALA A 19 -14.30 -9.75 -13.79
C ALA A 19 -14.30 -9.15 -12.36
N PHE A 20 -13.54 -9.73 -11.42
CA PHE A 20 -13.46 -9.23 -10.06
C PHE A 20 -12.69 -7.91 -10.02
N ARG A 21 -13.33 -6.88 -9.46
CA ARG A 21 -12.75 -5.58 -9.23
C ARG A 21 -13.37 -4.95 -7.99
N GLU A 22 -12.55 -4.56 -7.04
CA GLU A 22 -12.99 -3.91 -5.82
C GLU A 22 -12.13 -2.68 -5.53
N ALA A 23 -12.77 -1.59 -5.14
CA ALA A 23 -12.10 -0.36 -4.79
C ALA A 23 -12.36 -0.05 -3.32
N VAL A 24 -11.27 0.12 -2.56
CA VAL A 24 -11.32 0.26 -1.11
C VAL A 24 -10.51 1.45 -0.63
N ARG A 25 -10.86 1.93 0.56
CA ARG A 25 -10.24 3.13 1.15
C ARG A 25 -9.01 2.83 2.01
N ASN A 26 -8.85 1.57 2.45
CA ASN A 26 -7.78 1.16 3.34
C ASN A 26 -7.10 -0.13 2.87
N LEU A 27 -5.80 -0.23 3.13
CA LEU A 27 -4.95 -1.35 2.70
C LEU A 27 -5.32 -2.66 3.38
N GLY A 28 -5.80 -2.62 4.63
CA GLY A 28 -6.23 -3.82 5.34
C GLY A 28 -7.40 -4.52 4.66
N ARG A 29 -8.40 -3.77 4.20
CA ARG A 29 -9.53 -4.28 3.40
C ARG A 29 -9.07 -4.79 2.04
N ALA A 30 -8.15 -4.07 1.38
CA ALA A 30 -7.58 -4.53 0.13
C ALA A 30 -6.92 -5.91 0.30
N ARG A 31 -6.17 -6.10 1.40
CA ARG A 31 -5.51 -7.37 1.69
C ARG A 31 -6.50 -8.51 1.92
N VAL A 32 -7.59 -8.26 2.64
CA VAL A 32 -8.65 -9.26 2.86
C VAL A 32 -9.35 -9.61 1.54
N ALA A 33 -9.73 -8.61 0.74
CA ALA A 33 -10.39 -8.85 -0.55
C ALA A 33 -9.52 -9.65 -1.53
N LEU A 34 -8.21 -9.39 -1.54
CA LEU A 34 -7.25 -10.16 -2.31
C LEU A 34 -7.17 -11.61 -1.82
N ASP A 35 -6.99 -11.83 -0.51
CA ASP A 35 -6.87 -13.16 0.09
C ASP A 35 -8.13 -14.02 -0.13
N ASP A 36 -9.30 -13.42 0.08
CA ASP A 36 -10.59 -14.05 -0.12
C ASP A 36 -10.76 -14.48 -1.58
N HIS A 37 -10.37 -13.62 -2.53
CA HIS A 37 -10.49 -13.92 -3.95
C HIS A 37 -9.53 -15.02 -4.40
N GLU A 38 -8.24 -14.90 -4.06
CA GLU A 38 -7.21 -15.89 -4.40
C GLU A 38 -7.57 -17.26 -3.81
N THR A 39 -8.02 -17.31 -2.55
CA THR A 39 -8.43 -18.57 -1.91
C THR A 39 -9.68 -19.17 -2.53
N ALA A 40 -10.68 -18.35 -2.88
CA ALA A 40 -11.94 -18.85 -3.43
C ALA A 40 -11.82 -19.34 -4.88
N THR A 41 -10.87 -18.81 -5.65
CA THR A 41 -10.82 -19.00 -7.11
C THR A 41 -9.53 -19.62 -7.61
N GLY A 42 -8.44 -19.55 -6.85
CA GLY A 42 -7.10 -19.91 -7.31
C GLY A 42 -6.52 -18.96 -8.37
N HIS A 43 -7.16 -17.81 -8.61
CA HIS A 43 -6.69 -16.80 -9.55
C HIS A 43 -5.57 -15.94 -8.95
N GLU A 44 -4.79 -15.31 -9.83
CA GLU A 44 -3.81 -14.30 -9.43
C GLU A 44 -4.45 -12.91 -9.50
N VAL A 45 -4.31 -12.15 -8.41
CA VAL A 45 -4.91 -10.82 -8.28
C VAL A 45 -3.83 -9.75 -8.33
N ASP A 46 -4.05 -8.76 -9.19
CA ASP A 46 -3.28 -7.53 -9.24
C ASP A 46 -3.86 -6.47 -8.33
N TRP A 47 -3.00 -5.61 -7.81
CA TRP A 47 -3.45 -4.47 -7.01
C TRP A 47 -2.56 -3.25 -7.22
N GLU A 48 -3.21 -2.09 -7.24
CA GLU A 48 -2.56 -0.79 -7.41
C GLU A 48 -2.95 0.13 -6.25
N ILE A 49 -1.94 0.67 -5.57
CA ILE A 49 -2.12 1.72 -4.57
C ILE A 49 -1.98 3.07 -5.28
N ARG A 50 -3.11 3.72 -5.55
CA ARG A 50 -3.12 4.98 -6.33
C ARG A 50 -2.57 6.14 -5.54
N ARG A 51 -2.93 6.22 -4.25
CA ARG A 51 -2.46 7.24 -3.32
C ARG A 51 -2.36 6.69 -1.91
N VAL A 52 -1.38 7.18 -1.18
CA VAL A 52 -1.28 7.02 0.26
C VAL A 52 -1.22 8.39 0.92
N ALA A 53 -1.41 8.45 2.24
CA ALA A 53 -1.27 9.71 2.97
C ALA A 53 0.18 10.21 2.84
N ALA A 54 0.36 11.53 2.73
CA ALA A 54 1.70 12.13 2.55
C ALA A 54 2.71 11.74 3.66
N GLY A 55 2.23 11.49 4.88
CA GLY A 55 3.07 10.96 5.96
C GLY A 55 3.61 9.55 5.69
N VAL A 56 2.83 8.71 5.02
CA VAL A 56 3.22 7.35 4.62
C VAL A 56 4.25 7.40 3.48
N GLU A 57 4.06 8.27 2.49
CA GLU A 57 5.06 8.48 1.43
C GLU A 57 6.40 8.94 2.01
N ARG A 58 6.35 9.86 2.97
CA ARG A 58 7.56 10.38 3.64
C ARG A 58 8.24 9.29 4.46
N ALA A 59 7.49 8.58 5.30
CA ALA A 59 8.03 7.48 6.10
C ALA A 59 8.67 6.39 5.21
N GLY A 60 8.04 6.03 4.09
CA GLY A 60 8.61 5.07 3.13
C GLY A 60 9.88 5.57 2.45
N ALA A 61 9.93 6.87 2.10
CA ALA A 61 11.12 7.49 1.55
C ALA A 61 12.28 7.57 2.54
N ASP A 62 11.98 7.85 3.82
CA ASP A 62 12.97 7.91 4.90
C ASP A 62 13.50 6.52 5.28
N ALA A 63 12.64 5.51 5.20
CA ALA A 63 13.01 4.11 5.40
C ALA A 63 13.85 3.50 4.26
N GLY A 64 13.94 4.17 3.11
CA GLY A 64 14.57 3.61 1.90
C GLY A 64 13.82 2.44 1.27
N VAL A 65 12.61 2.11 1.74
CA VAL A 65 11.80 0.94 1.33
C VAL A 65 11.36 1.04 -0.14
N CYS A 66 11.25 2.24 -0.68
CA CYS A 66 10.87 2.47 -2.08
C CYS A 66 11.99 2.14 -3.10
N GLY A 67 13.12 1.55 -2.66
CA GLY A 67 14.17 1.04 -3.55
C GLY A 67 14.98 2.11 -4.28
N LEU A 68 14.89 3.38 -3.85
CA LEU A 68 15.71 4.45 -4.40
C LEU A 68 17.13 4.34 -3.82
N PRO A 69 18.18 4.18 -4.65
CA PRO A 69 19.53 4.12 -4.14
C PRO A 69 19.88 5.45 -3.47
N ASN A 70 20.44 5.38 -2.26
CA ASN A 70 20.98 6.52 -1.50
C ASN A 70 19.96 7.42 -0.78
N ARG A 71 18.97 6.86 -0.10
CA ARG A 71 18.20 7.58 0.94
C ARG A 71 17.91 6.70 2.16
N SER A 72 18.91 6.57 3.01
CA SER A 72 18.67 6.34 4.44
C SER A 72 18.81 7.70 5.10
N THR A 73 17.71 8.29 5.55
CA THR A 73 17.80 9.56 6.31
C THR A 73 18.25 9.19 7.72
N PRO A 74 19.47 9.55 8.17
CA PRO A 74 20.06 9.05 9.42
C PRO A 74 19.28 9.46 10.68
N GLU A 75 18.40 10.45 10.57
CA GLU A 75 17.58 11.00 11.65
C GLU A 75 16.20 10.33 11.79
N THR A 76 15.96 9.22 11.07
CA THR A 76 14.63 8.58 11.07
C THR A 76 14.54 7.53 12.18
N PRO A 77 13.47 7.53 13.00
CA PRO A 77 13.16 6.49 13.99
C PRO A 77 12.82 5.10 13.39
N LEU A 78 13.26 4.84 12.16
CA LEU A 78 13.16 3.54 11.51
C LEU A 78 14.53 2.86 11.43
N LEU A 79 15.61 3.58 11.73
CA LEU A 79 16.98 3.07 11.76
C LEU A 79 17.43 2.66 13.16
N ASP A 80 16.69 3.05 14.21
CA ASP A 80 16.88 2.65 15.61
C ASP A 80 16.11 1.37 15.97
N TYR A 81 15.54 0.67 14.98
CA TYR A 81 15.08 -0.70 15.18
C TYR A 81 16.30 -1.61 15.33
N GLU A 82 16.79 -1.74 16.56
CA GLU A 82 17.71 -2.82 16.92
C GLU A 82 16.91 -4.13 16.88
N ASP A 83 17.32 -5.03 15.99
CA ASP A 83 16.84 -6.42 15.98
C ASP A 83 17.40 -7.10 17.22
N ASP A 84 16.70 -6.97 18.35
CA ASP A 84 16.95 -7.78 19.55
C ASP A 84 16.50 -9.23 19.25
N ALA A 85 17.34 -9.96 18.51
CA ALA A 85 17.24 -11.40 18.28
C ALA A 85 18.30 -12.17 19.08
#